data_AF-A0AA38I2B9-F1
#
_entry.id   AF-A0AA38I2B9-F1
#
_cell.length_a   1.000
_cell.length_b   1.000
_cell.length_c   1.000
_cell.angle_alpha   90.00
_cell.angle_beta   90.00
_cell.angle_gamma   90.00
#
_symmetry.space_group_name_H-M   'P 1'
#
loop_
_entity.id
_entity.type
_entity.pdbx_description
1 polymer ?
#
loop_
_entity_poly.entity_id
_entity_poly.type
_entity_poly.pdbx_seq_one_letter_code
_entity_poly.pdbx_strand_id
1 'polypeptide(L)'
;MSRNLFQRFLATISLVLLHGQIIGLVTFASNGKKLYSSMWRKIYIISVLCIYLAFATFCIYTIPGVTDVPSVYKYSSYIIQVANALYAVTVCFSSIITTKKYIKLLQKIIDFDVQLQTTCVIIDNNRTKKRTIFHLLGRYIVIVLLNVYYHWSIERSEFSEKMGEVSAFFLTIFSSAVCYQAIELVWVLQTRFIILNKQINTLVASSAMPIATTDTKQPRKIFTTLCKICTLHHHLSKCVKLFNEVFGVVLLNMFAVSFVVIVHCLFYTSIALQRSIVNWAEVIYTATSSLNFIVDSIFVCHVCYTTIEAVDKTGELIHRIETEDNDTIAEIEMFSLQIANEELEFSGAVLSRDNFTKVYDLIFSLIRFDAAPE
;
A
#
# COMPACT_ATOMS: atom_id res chain seq x y z
N MET A 1 28.09 -0.81 -14.97
CA MET A 1 26.93 -1.72 -14.82
C MET A 1 25.82 -1.12 -13.94
N SER A 2 26.10 -0.58 -12.74
CA SER A 2 25.07 -0.02 -11.82
C SER A 2 24.19 1.10 -12.39
N ARG A 3 24.74 1.95 -13.28
CA ARG A 3 24.00 3.10 -13.85
C ARG A 3 22.83 2.70 -14.75
N ASN A 4 22.97 1.61 -15.52
CA ASN A 4 21.92 1.08 -16.39
C ASN A 4 20.80 0.42 -15.56
N LEU A 5 21.17 -0.21 -14.43
CA LEU A 5 20.25 -0.83 -13.49
C LEU A 5 19.40 0.22 -12.76
N PHE A 6 20.04 1.28 -12.26
CA PHE A 6 19.36 2.43 -11.65
C PHE A 6 18.31 3.04 -12.61
N GLN A 7 18.69 3.24 -13.88
CA GLN A 7 17.76 3.77 -14.89
C GLN A 7 16.63 2.79 -15.21
N ARG A 8 16.90 1.49 -15.32
CA ARG A 8 15.88 0.47 -15.56
C ARG A 8 14.88 0.38 -14.40
N PHE A 9 15.37 0.36 -13.16
CA PHE A 9 14.51 0.37 -11.97
C PHE A 9 13.64 1.63 -11.94
N LEU A 10 14.24 2.81 -12.12
CA LEU A 10 13.48 4.06 -12.18
C LEU A 10 12.46 4.06 -13.32
N ALA A 11 12.75 3.45 -14.47
CA ALA A 11 11.81 3.34 -15.57
C ALA A 11 10.63 2.40 -15.27
N THR A 12 10.82 1.42 -14.38
CA THR A 12 9.74 0.53 -13.89
C THR A 12 8.83 1.25 -12.93
N ILE A 13 9.38 2.01 -11.97
CA ILE A 13 8.59 2.72 -10.96
C ILE A 13 8.27 4.18 -11.34
N SER A 14 8.65 4.64 -12.53
CA SER A 14 8.52 6.04 -12.95
C SER A 14 7.09 6.52 -12.92
N LEU A 15 6.15 5.65 -13.31
CA LEU A 15 4.73 5.97 -13.27
C LEU A 15 4.24 6.15 -11.83
N VAL A 16 4.65 5.27 -10.91
CA VAL A 16 4.32 5.38 -9.47
C VAL A 16 4.89 6.67 -8.89
N LEU A 17 6.14 7.00 -9.24
CA LEU A 17 6.79 8.23 -8.77
C LEU A 17 6.12 9.46 -9.37
N LEU A 18 5.82 9.49 -10.67
CA LEU A 18 5.16 10.62 -11.32
C LEU A 18 3.77 10.86 -10.73
N HIS A 19 3.00 9.79 -10.53
CA HIS A 19 1.68 9.85 -9.92
C HIS A 19 1.74 10.37 -8.49
N GLY A 20 2.64 9.82 -7.66
CA GLY A 20 2.88 10.32 -6.31
C GLY A 20 3.41 11.76 -6.28
N GLN A 21 4.08 12.23 -7.33
CA GLN A 21 4.52 13.62 -7.46
C GLN A 21 3.35 14.58 -7.74
N ILE A 22 2.42 14.18 -8.61
CA ILE A 22 1.22 14.97 -8.93
C ILE A 22 0.36 15.14 -7.68
N ILE A 23 0.25 14.07 -6.88
CA ILE A 23 -0.65 14.02 -5.72
C ILE A 23 0.01 14.55 -4.45
N GLY A 24 1.32 14.81 -4.50
CA GLY A 24 2.04 15.43 -3.39
C GLY A 24 2.58 14.46 -2.33
N LEU A 25 2.63 13.17 -2.66
CA LEU A 25 3.26 12.13 -1.85
C LEU A 25 4.78 12.06 -2.04
N VAL A 26 5.27 12.47 -3.21
CA VAL A 26 6.69 12.44 -3.58
C VAL A 26 7.24 13.87 -3.68
N THR A 27 8.01 14.25 -2.68
CA THR A 27 8.66 15.57 -2.52
C THR A 27 10.09 15.63 -3.09
N PHE A 28 10.54 14.55 -3.74
CA PHE A 28 11.90 14.43 -4.28
C PHE A 28 11.89 14.29 -5.80
N ALA A 29 13.03 14.62 -6.41
CA ALA A 29 13.25 14.55 -7.84
C ALA A 29 14.37 13.56 -8.17
N SER A 30 14.44 13.15 -9.44
CA SER A 30 15.51 12.34 -9.99
C SER A 30 16.17 13.09 -11.15
N ASN A 31 17.49 13.06 -11.21
CA ASN A 31 18.27 13.51 -12.38
C ASN A 31 18.77 12.32 -13.23
N GLY A 32 18.14 11.15 -13.08
CA GLY A 32 18.53 9.90 -13.75
C GLY A 32 19.81 9.25 -13.19
N LYS A 33 20.46 9.87 -12.20
CA LYS A 33 21.68 9.35 -11.54
C LYS A 33 21.54 9.26 -10.02
N LYS A 34 20.79 10.19 -9.41
CA LYS A 34 20.54 10.28 -7.97
C LYS A 34 19.14 10.81 -7.70
N LEU A 35 18.60 10.40 -6.57
CA LEU A 35 17.38 10.96 -5.99
C LEU A 35 17.78 12.06 -4.99
N TYR A 36 17.10 13.20 -5.04
CA TYR A 36 17.36 14.33 -4.15
C TYR A 36 16.06 15.05 -3.76
N SER A 37 16.01 15.55 -2.53
CA SER A 37 14.85 16.30 -2.04
C SER A 37 14.69 17.61 -2.81
N SER A 38 13.47 17.96 -3.21
CA SER A 38 13.18 19.19 -3.93
C SER A 38 12.39 20.15 -3.05
N MET A 39 12.92 21.35 -2.83
CA MET A 39 12.22 22.40 -2.07
C MET A 39 10.97 22.88 -2.80
N TRP A 40 11.03 23.03 -4.13
CA TRP A 40 9.88 23.42 -4.95
C TRP A 40 8.70 22.47 -4.81
N ARG A 41 8.96 21.15 -4.75
CA ARG A 41 7.90 20.15 -4.55
C ARG A 41 7.28 20.25 -3.17
N LYS A 42 8.06 20.54 -2.13
CA LYS A 42 7.51 20.78 -0.78
C LYS A 42 6.63 22.02 -0.75
N ILE A 43 7.06 23.12 -1.37
CA ILE A 43 6.27 24.35 -1.47
C ILE A 43 4.97 24.09 -2.23
N TYR A 44 5.03 23.35 -3.34
CA TYR A 44 3.85 22.95 -4.11
C TYR A 44 2.85 22.16 -3.23
N ILE A 45 3.33 21.15 -2.50
CA ILE A 45 2.48 20.33 -1.62
C ILE A 45 1.83 21.17 -0.52
N ILE A 46 2.59 22.06 0.12
CA ILE A 46 2.06 22.98 1.13
C ILE A 46 0.99 23.88 0.52
N SER A 47 1.23 24.41 -0.69
CA SER A 47 0.28 25.28 -1.39
C SER A 47 -1.02 24.56 -1.74
N VAL A 48 -0.94 23.35 -2.28
CA VAL A 48 -2.11 22.50 -2.59
C VAL A 48 -2.87 22.16 -1.31
N LEU A 49 -2.17 21.83 -0.22
CA LEU A 49 -2.79 21.57 1.07
C LEU A 49 -3.51 22.81 1.62
N CYS A 50 -2.90 24.00 1.55
CA CYS A 50 -3.54 25.24 1.98
C CYS A 50 -4.82 25.53 1.19
N ILE A 51 -4.79 25.34 -0.13
CA ILE A 51 -5.98 25.51 -0.99
C ILE A 51 -7.06 24.49 -0.61
N TYR A 52 -6.69 23.23 -0.42
CA TYR A 52 -7.62 22.19 -0.01
C TYR A 52 -8.24 22.48 1.38
N LEU A 53 -7.44 22.91 2.35
CA LEU A 53 -7.94 23.25 3.69
C LEU A 53 -8.86 24.47 3.67
N ALA A 54 -8.54 25.50 2.88
CA ALA A 54 -9.43 26.64 2.69
C ALA A 54 -10.76 26.20 2.07
N PHE A 55 -10.72 25.32 1.07
CA PHE A 55 -11.90 24.74 0.43
C PHE A 55 -12.72 23.89 1.41
N ALA A 56 -12.08 23.00 2.16
CA ALA A 56 -12.74 22.16 3.17
C ALA A 56 -13.38 23.01 4.27
N THR A 57 -12.70 24.07 4.72
CA THR A 57 -13.24 25.03 5.71
C THR A 57 -14.45 25.77 5.17
N PHE A 58 -14.41 26.19 3.90
CA PHE A 58 -15.55 26.79 3.23
C PHE A 58 -16.75 25.82 3.18
N CYS A 59 -16.52 24.57 2.77
CA CYS A 59 -17.58 23.55 2.76
C CYS A 59 -18.18 23.34 4.16
N ILE A 60 -17.34 23.26 5.20
CA ILE A 60 -17.79 23.16 6.59
C ILE A 60 -18.65 24.36 7.00
N TYR A 61 -18.24 25.58 6.64
CA TYR A 61 -18.96 26.81 6.96
C TYR A 61 -20.33 26.90 6.27
N THR A 62 -20.50 26.25 5.11
CA THR A 62 -21.78 26.23 4.40
C THR A 62 -22.80 25.21 4.95
N ILE A 63 -22.37 24.19 5.69
CA ILE A 63 -23.25 23.14 6.25
C ILE A 63 -24.35 23.69 7.18
N PRO A 64 -24.07 24.62 8.12
CA PRO A 64 -25.10 25.20 8.98
C PRO A 64 -26.20 25.98 8.22
N GLY A 65 -25.87 26.52 7.04
CA GLY A 65 -26.79 27.35 6.24
C GLY A 65 -27.88 26.57 5.52
N VAL A 66 -27.79 25.24 5.46
CA VAL A 66 -28.79 24.38 4.81
C VAL A 66 -29.94 24.12 5.79
N THR A 67 -31.03 24.89 5.74
CA THR A 67 -32.09 24.83 6.77
C THR A 67 -32.90 23.54 6.76
N ASP A 68 -32.97 22.86 5.62
CA ASP A 68 -33.97 21.80 5.37
C ASP A 68 -33.46 20.38 5.67
N VAL A 69 -32.22 20.25 6.15
CA VAL A 69 -31.57 18.97 6.42
C VAL A 69 -31.58 18.68 7.93
N PRO A 70 -32.00 17.47 8.37
CA PRO A 70 -31.98 17.09 9.79
C PRO A 70 -30.58 17.18 10.40
N SER A 71 -30.50 17.57 11.67
CA SER A 71 -29.23 17.83 12.36
C SER A 71 -28.25 16.64 12.34
N VAL A 72 -28.76 15.40 12.38
CA VAL A 72 -27.95 14.18 12.31
C VAL A 72 -27.10 14.16 11.04
N TYR A 73 -27.68 14.48 9.89
CA TYR A 73 -26.99 14.54 8.60
C TYR A 73 -25.94 15.66 8.54
N LYS A 74 -26.20 16.79 9.19
CA LYS A 74 -25.23 17.90 9.28
C LYS A 74 -24.01 17.52 10.11
N TYR A 75 -24.22 16.90 11.26
CA TYR A 75 -23.13 16.46 12.13
C TYR A 75 -22.29 15.36 11.50
N SER A 76 -22.93 14.41 10.81
CA SER A 76 -22.21 13.33 10.13
C SER A 76 -21.38 13.84 8.95
N SER A 77 -21.89 14.80 8.16
CA SER A 77 -21.09 15.47 7.12
C SER A 77 -19.93 16.27 7.71
N TYR A 78 -20.11 16.92 8.87
CA TYR A 78 -19.02 17.61 9.57
C TYR A 78 -17.90 16.64 9.98
N ILE A 79 -18.26 15.50 10.59
CA ILE A 79 -17.30 14.47 11.01
C ILE A 79 -16.47 13.98 9.81
N ILE A 80 -17.11 13.70 8.68
CA ILE A 80 -16.41 13.27 7.46
C ILE A 80 -15.44 14.35 6.98
N GLN A 81 -15.88 15.59 6.83
CA GLN A 81 -15.01 16.65 6.28
C GLN A 81 -13.81 16.91 7.19
N VAL A 82 -13.99 16.84 8.52
CA VAL A 82 -12.89 16.95 9.48
C VAL A 82 -11.94 15.76 9.37
N ALA A 83 -12.44 14.52 9.32
CA ALA A 83 -11.61 13.32 9.16
C ALA A 83 -10.78 13.38 7.86
N ASN A 84 -11.41 13.83 6.78
CA ASN A 84 -10.80 13.99 5.46
C ASN A 84 -9.70 15.08 5.45
N ALA A 85 -9.96 16.22 6.11
CA ALA A 85 -8.96 17.27 6.27
C ALA A 85 -7.76 16.79 7.08
N LEU A 86 -8.00 16.10 8.21
CA LEU A 86 -6.95 15.50 9.03
C LEU A 86 -6.14 14.46 8.24
N TYR A 87 -6.79 13.69 7.37
CA TYR A 87 -6.13 12.74 6.48
C TYR A 87 -5.16 13.44 5.52
N ALA A 88 -5.65 14.43 4.76
CA ALA A 88 -4.83 15.18 3.82
C ALA A 88 -3.62 15.84 4.50
N VAL A 89 -3.84 16.47 5.66
CA VAL A 89 -2.76 17.07 6.47
C VAL A 89 -1.72 16.04 6.87
N THR A 90 -2.17 14.91 7.41
CA THR A 90 -1.27 13.84 7.87
C THR A 90 -0.44 13.28 6.73
N VAL A 91 -1.05 13.03 5.58
CA VAL A 91 -0.36 12.53 4.38
C VAL A 91 0.69 13.53 3.91
N CYS A 92 0.30 14.79 3.67
CA CYS A 92 1.22 15.81 3.17
C CYS A 92 2.38 16.08 4.13
N PHE A 93 2.10 16.17 5.44
CA PHE A 93 3.14 16.40 6.45
C PHE A 93 4.08 15.19 6.58
N SER A 94 3.52 13.98 6.57
CA SER A 94 4.31 12.74 6.56
C SER A 94 5.23 12.69 5.34
N SER A 95 4.74 12.99 4.14
CA SER A 95 5.55 13.02 2.92
C SER A 95 6.73 13.99 2.99
N ILE A 96 6.55 15.16 3.64
CA ILE A 96 7.62 16.15 3.83
C ILE A 96 8.67 15.66 4.84
N ILE A 97 8.23 15.09 5.97
CA ILE A 97 9.14 14.62 7.02
C ILE A 97 9.90 13.37 6.57
N THR A 98 9.19 12.38 6.03
CA THR A 98 9.76 11.07 5.70
C THR A 98 10.49 11.05 4.34
N THR A 99 10.54 12.18 3.63
CA THR A 99 11.20 12.32 2.31
C THR A 99 12.58 11.65 2.25
N LYS A 100 13.45 11.91 3.24
CA LYS A 100 14.81 11.36 3.27
C LYS A 100 14.79 9.84 3.45
N LYS A 101 13.88 9.33 4.29
CA LYS A 101 13.69 7.88 4.52
C LYS A 101 13.15 7.20 3.28
N TYR A 102 12.24 7.85 2.55
CA TYR A 102 11.70 7.31 1.31
C TYR A 102 12.75 7.24 0.20
N ILE A 103 13.58 8.28 0.04
CA ILE A 103 14.75 8.20 -0.87
C ILE A 103 15.67 7.03 -0.48
N LYS A 104 15.96 6.87 0.82
CA LYS A 104 16.80 5.79 1.35
C LYS A 104 16.19 4.41 1.09
N LEU A 105 14.87 4.26 1.21
CA LEU A 105 14.14 3.04 0.87
C LEU A 105 14.38 2.65 -0.60
N LEU A 106 14.14 3.59 -1.52
CA LEU A 106 14.33 3.33 -2.95
C LEU A 106 15.79 3.01 -3.28
N GLN A 107 16.74 3.70 -2.67
CA GLN A 107 18.17 3.41 -2.83
C GLN A 107 18.51 1.99 -2.38
N LYS A 108 18.04 1.56 -1.20
CA LYS A 108 18.28 0.19 -0.72
C LYS A 108 17.67 -0.87 -1.62
N ILE A 109 16.48 -0.64 -2.17
CA ILE A 109 15.88 -1.57 -3.14
C ILE A 109 16.76 -1.69 -4.40
N ILE A 110 17.31 -0.57 -4.88
CA ILE A 110 18.23 -0.59 -6.03
C ILE A 110 19.53 -1.30 -5.67
N ASP A 111 20.09 -1.05 -4.49
CA ASP A 111 21.31 -1.71 -4.01
C ASP A 111 21.10 -3.23 -3.89
N PHE A 112 19.91 -3.66 -3.46
CA PHE A 112 19.50 -5.06 -3.48
C PHE A 112 19.48 -5.61 -4.90
N ASP A 113 18.83 -4.93 -5.86
CA ASP A 113 18.76 -5.39 -7.24
C ASP A 113 20.16 -5.47 -7.89
N VAL A 114 21.09 -4.57 -7.52
CA VAL A 114 22.50 -4.63 -7.92
C VAL A 114 23.17 -5.89 -7.39
N GLN A 115 23.00 -6.21 -6.09
CA GLN A 115 23.54 -7.43 -5.50
C GLN A 115 22.94 -8.67 -6.17
N LEU A 116 21.65 -8.67 -6.47
CA LEU A 116 20.96 -9.79 -7.10
C LEU A 116 21.43 -10.06 -8.54
N GLN A 117 21.75 -9.02 -9.31
CA GLN A 117 22.33 -9.17 -10.65
C GLN A 117 23.76 -9.73 -10.63
N THR A 118 24.52 -9.55 -9.55
CA THR A 118 25.83 -10.24 -9.42
C THR A 118 25.68 -11.76 -9.35
N THR A 119 24.47 -12.26 -9.06
CA THR A 119 24.10 -13.67 -9.04
C THR A 119 23.38 -14.11 -10.34
N CYS A 120 23.46 -13.33 -11.42
CA CYS A 120 22.87 -13.60 -12.74
C CYS A 120 21.34 -13.75 -12.77
N VAL A 121 20.61 -13.28 -11.77
CA VAL A 121 19.14 -13.31 -11.79
C VAL A 121 18.60 -12.02 -12.43
N ILE A 122 17.86 -12.18 -13.52
CA ILE A 122 17.26 -11.07 -14.27
C ILE A 122 15.84 -10.83 -13.75
N ILE A 123 15.59 -9.61 -13.26
CA ILE A 123 14.25 -9.16 -12.86
C ILE A 123 13.47 -8.74 -14.11
N ASP A 124 12.27 -9.29 -14.30
CA ASP A 124 11.36 -8.90 -15.39
C ASP A 124 10.68 -7.56 -15.07
N ASN A 125 11.37 -6.49 -15.47
CA ASN A 125 10.92 -5.12 -15.30
C ASN A 125 9.75 -4.75 -16.23
N ASN A 126 9.55 -5.46 -17.34
CA ASN A 126 8.50 -5.16 -18.32
C ASN A 126 7.15 -5.67 -17.85
N ARG A 127 7.09 -6.89 -17.30
CA ARG A 127 5.87 -7.43 -16.69
C ARG A 127 5.40 -6.56 -15.53
N THR A 128 6.33 -6.14 -14.68
CA THR A 128 6.04 -5.24 -13.55
C THR A 128 5.44 -3.93 -14.04
N LYS A 129 6.08 -3.28 -15.02
CA LYS A 129 5.60 -2.02 -15.60
C LYS A 129 4.20 -2.13 -16.21
N LYS A 130 3.90 -3.19 -16.99
CA LYS A 130 2.57 -3.41 -17.59
C LYS A 130 1.50 -3.52 -16.51
N ARG A 131 1.75 -4.29 -15.45
CA ARG A 131 0.80 -4.44 -14.35
C ARG A 131 0.53 -3.11 -13.64
N THR A 132 1.58 -2.36 -13.30
CA THR A 132 1.47 -1.06 -12.65
C THR A 132 0.57 -0.10 -13.47
N ILE A 133 0.69 -0.11 -14.80
CA ILE A 133 -0.19 0.65 -15.70
C ILE A 133 -1.65 0.15 -15.61
N PHE A 134 -1.89 -1.15 -15.76
CA PHE A 134 -3.25 -1.71 -15.72
C PHE A 134 -3.93 -1.47 -14.37
N HIS A 135 -3.19 -1.58 -13.27
CA HIS A 135 -3.71 -1.33 -11.93
C HIS A 135 -4.13 0.14 -11.75
N LEU A 136 -3.31 1.08 -12.22
CA LEU A 136 -3.64 2.51 -12.18
C LEU A 136 -4.86 2.85 -13.06
N LEU A 137 -4.91 2.32 -14.28
CA LEU A 137 -6.03 2.53 -15.19
C LEU A 137 -7.34 1.96 -14.62
N GLY A 138 -7.30 0.73 -14.10
CA GLY A 138 -8.47 0.10 -13.47
C GLY A 138 -9.05 0.93 -12.33
N ARG A 139 -8.19 1.44 -11.44
CA ARG A 139 -8.60 2.33 -10.33
C ARG A 139 -9.31 3.58 -10.82
N TYR A 140 -8.72 4.29 -11.80
CA TYR A 140 -9.32 5.52 -12.31
C TYR A 140 -10.60 5.28 -13.09
N ILE A 141 -10.71 4.19 -13.83
CA ILE A 141 -11.96 3.81 -14.51
C ILE A 141 -13.08 3.64 -13.47
N VAL A 142 -12.83 2.90 -12.39
CA VAL A 142 -13.83 2.70 -11.33
C VAL A 142 -14.24 4.03 -10.68
N ILE A 143 -13.27 4.86 -10.30
CA ILE A 143 -13.54 6.17 -9.69
C ILE A 143 -14.35 7.06 -10.63
N VAL A 144 -13.98 7.14 -11.92
CA VAL A 144 -14.71 7.96 -12.91
C VAL A 144 -16.12 7.43 -13.14
N LEU A 145 -16.30 6.12 -13.31
CA LEU A 145 -17.62 5.52 -13.52
C LEU A 145 -18.58 5.79 -12.35
N LEU A 146 -18.10 5.67 -11.11
CA LEU A 146 -18.89 5.98 -9.92
C LEU A 146 -19.35 7.45 -9.89
N ASN A 147 -18.49 8.37 -10.33
CA ASN A 147 -18.81 9.80 -10.34
C ASN A 147 -19.70 10.21 -11.51
N VAL A 148 -19.53 9.60 -12.68
CA VAL A 148 -20.44 9.81 -13.83
C VAL A 148 -21.83 9.30 -13.51
N TYR A 149 -21.94 8.10 -12.92
CA TYR A 149 -23.23 7.55 -12.47
C TYR A 149 -23.93 8.49 -11.48
N TYR A 150 -23.17 9.06 -10.55
CA TYR A 150 -23.69 10.00 -9.56
C TYR A 150 -24.20 11.30 -10.18
N HIS A 151 -23.40 11.95 -11.02
CA HIS A 151 -23.79 13.19 -11.68
C HIS A 151 -25.01 13.02 -12.60
N TRP A 152 -25.19 11.84 -13.19
CA TRP A 152 -26.40 11.52 -13.94
C TRP A 152 -27.61 11.30 -13.00
N SER A 153 -27.40 10.68 -11.85
CA SER A 153 -28.49 10.34 -10.92
C SER A 153 -29.06 11.53 -10.14
N ILE A 154 -28.32 12.64 -10.02
CA ILE A 154 -28.75 13.84 -9.26
C ILE A 154 -28.86 15.05 -10.18
N GLU A 155 -30.05 15.25 -10.77
CA GLU A 155 -30.36 16.42 -11.59
C GLU A 155 -30.69 17.70 -10.77
N ARG A 156 -30.76 17.62 -9.43
CA ARG A 156 -31.22 18.73 -8.55
C ARG A 156 -30.51 18.75 -7.19
N SER A 157 -29.22 19.08 -7.16
CA SER A 157 -28.56 19.50 -5.91
C SER A 157 -28.24 21.00 -5.92
N GLU A 158 -28.37 21.63 -4.75
CA GLU A 158 -27.99 23.02 -4.54
C GLU A 158 -26.46 23.20 -4.69
N PHE A 159 -26.01 24.43 -4.95
CA PHE A 159 -24.59 24.71 -5.17
C PHE A 159 -23.69 24.31 -3.98
N SER A 160 -24.19 24.44 -2.75
CA SER A 160 -23.46 24.05 -1.52
C SER A 160 -23.23 22.54 -1.43
N GLU A 161 -24.21 21.72 -1.78
CA GLU A 161 -24.12 20.26 -1.83
C GLU A 161 -23.10 19.81 -2.89
N LYS A 162 -23.16 20.41 -4.08
CA LYS A 162 -22.19 20.17 -5.16
C LYS A 162 -20.75 20.44 -4.75
N MET A 163 -20.51 21.47 -3.92
CA MET A 163 -19.16 21.80 -3.44
C MET A 163 -18.65 20.79 -2.38
N GLY A 164 -19.54 20.28 -1.53
CA GLY A 164 -19.23 19.20 -0.60
C GLY A 164 -18.87 17.89 -1.32
N GLU A 165 -19.57 17.58 -2.40
CA GLU A 165 -19.34 16.42 -3.26
C GLU A 165 -17.98 16.50 -3.99
N VAL A 166 -17.64 17.67 -4.54
CA VAL A 166 -16.33 17.90 -5.18
C VAL A 166 -15.19 17.70 -4.18
N SER A 167 -15.35 18.12 -2.92
CA SER A 167 -14.38 17.84 -1.85
C SER A 167 -14.21 16.34 -1.62
N ALA A 168 -15.33 15.60 -1.54
CA ALA A 168 -15.32 14.16 -1.31
C ALA A 168 -14.70 13.39 -2.49
N PHE A 169 -14.96 13.84 -3.72
CA PHE A 169 -14.35 13.28 -4.93
C PHE A 169 -12.84 13.48 -4.96
N PHE A 170 -12.38 14.71 -4.71
CA PHE A 170 -10.94 15.00 -4.63
C PHE A 170 -10.26 14.09 -3.62
N LEU A 171 -10.86 13.92 -2.43
CA LEU A 171 -10.30 13.06 -1.42
C LEU A 171 -10.32 11.58 -1.81
N THR A 172 -11.36 11.11 -2.50
CA THR A 172 -11.43 9.73 -2.98
C THR A 172 -10.25 9.44 -3.93
N ILE A 173 -9.97 10.36 -4.86
CA ILE A 173 -8.80 10.27 -5.73
C ILE A 173 -7.51 10.31 -4.90
N PHE A 174 -7.42 11.24 -3.95
CA PHE A 174 -6.25 11.42 -3.11
C PHE A 174 -5.94 10.16 -2.29
N SER A 175 -6.95 9.62 -1.60
CA SER A 175 -6.84 8.39 -0.81
C SER A 175 -6.46 7.20 -1.67
N SER A 176 -7.14 7.00 -2.80
CA SER A 176 -6.85 5.88 -3.69
C SER A 176 -5.43 5.93 -4.26
N ALA A 177 -4.89 7.13 -4.44
CA ALA A 177 -3.52 7.30 -4.88
C ALA A 177 -2.48 6.97 -3.81
N VAL A 178 -2.73 7.34 -2.56
CA VAL A 178 -1.90 6.93 -1.41
C VAL A 178 -1.84 5.41 -1.34
N CYS A 179 -3.00 4.75 -1.45
CA CYS A 179 -3.12 3.30 -1.44
C CYS A 179 -2.35 2.66 -2.59
N TYR A 180 -2.55 3.15 -3.81
CA TYR A 180 -1.84 2.67 -4.99
C TYR A 180 -0.32 2.73 -4.82
N GLN A 181 0.20 3.85 -4.30
CA GLN A 181 1.63 4.01 -4.08
C GLN A 181 2.18 3.05 -3.02
N ALA A 182 1.45 2.86 -1.92
CA ALA A 182 1.82 1.88 -0.90
C ALA A 182 1.82 0.46 -1.47
N ILE A 183 0.75 0.06 -2.16
CA ILE A 183 0.60 -1.27 -2.75
C ILE A 183 1.74 -1.58 -3.72
N GLU A 184 2.03 -0.69 -4.67
CA GLU A 184 3.08 -0.96 -5.66
C GLU A 184 4.47 -1.08 -5.02
N LEU A 185 4.76 -0.32 -3.95
CA LEU A 185 6.03 -0.44 -3.22
C LEU A 185 6.13 -1.73 -2.41
N VAL A 186 5.07 -2.14 -1.72
CA VAL A 186 5.06 -3.42 -1.00
C VAL A 186 5.18 -4.56 -1.99
N TRP A 187 4.50 -4.49 -3.13
CA TRP A 187 4.63 -5.50 -4.18
C TRP A 187 6.07 -5.62 -4.72
N VAL A 188 6.74 -4.48 -4.92
CA VAL A 188 8.15 -4.44 -5.31
C VAL A 188 8.99 -5.23 -4.29
N LEU A 189 8.77 -5.05 -2.99
CA LEU A 189 9.44 -5.83 -1.95
C LEU A 189 9.06 -7.33 -2.01
N GLN A 190 7.77 -7.65 -2.11
CA GLN A 190 7.26 -9.01 -2.21
C GLN A 190 7.92 -9.80 -3.35
N THR A 191 7.99 -9.20 -4.54
CA THR A 191 8.56 -9.86 -5.72
C THR A 191 10.02 -10.25 -5.47
N ARG A 192 10.75 -9.46 -4.68
CA ARG A 192 12.16 -9.71 -4.34
C ARG A 192 12.31 -10.83 -3.32
N PHE A 193 11.43 -10.91 -2.32
CA PHE A 193 11.35 -12.09 -1.44
C PHE A 193 11.02 -13.36 -2.22
N ILE A 194 10.06 -13.31 -3.17
CA ILE A 194 9.74 -14.46 -4.03
C ILE A 194 10.96 -14.91 -4.85
N ILE A 195 11.78 -13.98 -5.33
CA ILE A 195 13.01 -14.31 -6.05
C ILE A 195 14.02 -15.00 -5.12
N LEU A 196 14.20 -14.52 -3.90
CA LEU A 196 15.06 -15.20 -2.91
C LEU A 196 14.56 -16.62 -2.62
N ASN A 197 13.26 -16.81 -2.43
CA ASN A 197 12.67 -18.14 -2.24
C ASN A 197 12.95 -19.10 -3.40
N LYS A 198 12.99 -18.60 -4.63
CA LYS A 198 13.39 -19.42 -5.79
C LYS A 198 14.86 -19.81 -5.74
N GLN A 199 15.74 -18.93 -5.28
CA GLN A 199 17.16 -19.26 -5.09
C GLN A 199 17.36 -20.31 -3.99
N ILE A 200 16.63 -20.22 -2.89
CA ILE A 200 16.67 -21.23 -1.81
C ILE A 200 16.16 -22.58 -2.34
N ASN A 201 15.04 -22.61 -3.06
CA ASN A 201 14.55 -23.84 -3.69
C ASN A 201 15.57 -24.48 -4.64
N THR A 202 16.34 -23.66 -5.36
CA THR A 202 17.42 -24.16 -6.23
C THR A 202 18.56 -24.76 -5.39
N LEU A 203 18.87 -24.18 -4.24
CA LEU A 203 19.82 -24.77 -3.28
C LEU A 203 19.33 -26.09 -2.72
N VAL A 204 18.07 -26.17 -2.28
CA VAL A 204 17.43 -27.41 -1.79
C VAL A 204 17.51 -28.51 -2.86
N ALA A 205 17.19 -28.19 -4.11
CA ALA A 205 17.29 -29.17 -5.20
C ALA A 205 18.73 -29.62 -5.45
N SER A 206 19.71 -28.71 -5.30
CA SER A 206 21.13 -29.04 -5.47
C SER A 206 21.75 -29.81 -4.30
N SER A 207 21.16 -29.71 -3.10
CA SER A 207 21.61 -30.44 -1.92
C SER A 207 21.05 -31.87 -1.90
N ALA A 208 19.87 -32.09 -2.47
CA ALA A 208 19.22 -33.40 -2.58
C ALA A 208 19.77 -34.30 -3.71
N MET A 209 20.62 -33.77 -4.62
CA MET A 209 21.22 -34.60 -5.67
C MET A 209 22.32 -35.50 -5.09
N PRO A 210 22.30 -36.82 -5.37
CA PRO A 210 23.33 -37.73 -4.88
C PRO A 210 24.70 -37.27 -5.40
N ILE A 211 25.65 -37.14 -4.48
CA ILE A 211 27.03 -36.72 -4.76
C ILE A 211 27.60 -37.71 -5.77
N ALA A 212 27.67 -37.31 -7.04
CA ALA A 212 28.54 -37.98 -7.99
C ALA A 212 29.96 -37.83 -7.42
N THR A 213 30.52 -38.96 -6.99
CA THR A 213 31.79 -39.12 -6.30
C THR A 213 32.86 -38.19 -6.89
N THR A 214 33.15 -37.06 -6.22
CA THR A 214 34.42 -36.27 -6.19
C THR A 214 34.26 -34.75 -6.00
N ASP A 215 33.07 -34.15 -5.90
CA ASP A 215 32.99 -32.68 -5.82
C ASP A 215 33.02 -32.10 -4.38
N THR A 216 34.21 -32.15 -3.75
CA THR A 216 34.50 -31.56 -2.42
C THR A 216 34.18 -30.05 -2.31
N LYS A 217 33.87 -29.37 -3.42
CA LYS A 217 33.48 -27.96 -3.47
C LYS A 217 31.98 -27.73 -3.25
N GLN A 218 31.15 -28.76 -3.35
CA GLN A 218 29.69 -28.66 -3.23
C GLN A 218 29.21 -28.12 -1.85
N PRO A 219 29.66 -28.65 -0.69
CA PRO A 219 29.23 -28.14 0.61
C PRO A 219 29.64 -26.67 0.82
N ARG A 220 30.89 -26.33 0.46
CA ARG A 220 31.38 -24.94 0.55
C ARG A 220 30.62 -23.97 -0.36
N LYS A 221 30.16 -24.43 -1.53
CA LYS A 221 29.33 -23.65 -2.45
C LYS A 221 27.92 -23.43 -1.90
N ILE A 222 27.34 -24.45 -1.25
CA ILE A 222 26.03 -24.34 -0.57
C ILE A 222 26.14 -23.33 0.57
N PHE A 223 27.10 -23.49 1.48
CA PHE A 223 27.35 -22.57 2.59
C PHE A 223 27.50 -21.11 2.14
N THR A 224 28.39 -20.86 1.18
CA THR A 224 28.65 -19.49 0.68
C THR A 224 27.45 -18.88 -0.04
N THR A 225 26.57 -19.69 -0.63
CA THR A 225 25.33 -19.20 -1.24
C THR A 225 24.27 -18.92 -0.18
N LEU A 226 24.17 -19.76 0.85
CA LEU A 226 23.28 -19.57 2.00
C LEU A 226 23.60 -18.27 2.73
N CYS A 227 24.87 -18.01 3.07
CA CYS A 227 25.32 -16.76 3.70
C CYS A 227 24.92 -15.51 2.89
N LYS A 228 25.02 -15.59 1.55
CA LYS A 228 24.59 -14.51 0.65
C LYS A 228 23.08 -14.29 0.69
N ILE A 229 22.30 -15.37 0.66
CA ILE A 229 20.84 -15.31 0.75
C ILE A 229 20.42 -14.71 2.10
N CYS A 230 21.04 -15.14 3.21
CA CYS A 230 20.82 -14.59 4.54
C CYS A 230 21.03 -13.06 4.56
N THR A 231 22.17 -12.61 4.02
CA THR A 231 22.48 -11.17 3.89
C THR A 231 21.43 -10.41 3.07
N LEU A 232 21.01 -10.98 1.93
CA LEU A 232 20.00 -10.40 1.05
C LEU A 232 18.62 -10.33 1.71
N HIS A 233 18.23 -11.38 2.43
CA HIS A 233 16.99 -11.44 3.19
C HIS A 233 16.94 -10.34 4.25
N HIS A 234 17.98 -10.25 5.08
CA HIS A 234 18.08 -9.20 6.10
C HIS A 234 18.10 -7.79 5.49
N HIS A 235 18.68 -7.63 4.29
CA HIS A 235 18.61 -6.37 3.56
C HIS A 235 17.18 -5.99 3.15
N LEU A 236 16.38 -6.95 2.66
CA LEU A 236 14.96 -6.72 2.38
C LEU A 236 14.14 -6.48 3.64
N SER A 237 14.40 -7.20 4.73
CA SER A 237 13.74 -6.96 6.03
C SER A 237 13.97 -5.52 6.51
N LYS A 238 15.19 -5.01 6.36
CA LYS A 238 15.49 -3.58 6.59
C LYS A 238 14.76 -2.63 5.65
N CYS A 239 14.44 -3.05 4.43
CA CYS A 239 13.62 -2.24 3.52
C CYS A 239 12.16 -2.20 3.97
N VAL A 240 11.60 -3.32 4.46
CA VAL A 240 10.25 -3.34 5.04
C VAL A 240 10.16 -2.45 6.28
N LYS A 241 11.15 -2.54 7.19
CA LYS A 241 11.21 -1.63 8.37
C LYS A 241 11.24 -0.15 7.94
N LEU A 242 12.01 0.20 6.90
CA LEU A 242 12.00 1.56 6.34
C LEU A 242 10.68 1.94 5.65
N PHE A 243 10.02 1.01 4.98
CA PHE A 243 8.70 1.23 4.41
C PHE A 243 7.69 1.62 5.51
N ASN A 244 7.69 0.88 6.62
CA ASN A 244 6.87 1.19 7.79
C ASN A 244 7.16 2.57 8.37
N GLU A 245 8.43 2.96 8.46
CA GLU A 245 8.78 4.31 8.92
C GLU A 245 8.32 5.43 7.96
N VAL A 246 8.08 5.13 6.69
CA VAL A 246 7.63 6.09 5.67
C VAL A 246 6.11 6.15 5.59
N PHE A 247 5.46 4.98 5.53
CA PHE A 247 4.03 4.84 5.24
C PHE A 247 3.19 4.41 6.44
N GLY A 248 3.78 3.98 7.56
CA GLY A 248 3.03 3.40 8.68
C GLY A 248 1.93 4.32 9.21
N VAL A 249 2.27 5.57 9.57
CA VAL A 249 1.28 6.56 10.06
C VAL A 249 0.25 6.90 8.98
N VAL A 250 0.68 6.97 7.72
CA VAL A 250 -0.20 7.26 6.58
C VAL A 250 -1.23 6.15 6.37
N LEU A 251 -0.78 4.89 6.39
CA LEU A 251 -1.65 3.72 6.27
C LEU A 251 -2.60 3.60 7.46
N LEU A 252 -2.13 3.87 8.69
CA LEU A 252 -2.99 3.89 9.87
C LEU A 252 -4.12 4.91 9.72
N ASN A 253 -3.79 6.12 9.30
CA ASN A 253 -4.80 7.14 9.11
C ASN A 253 -5.73 6.83 7.92
N MET A 254 -5.20 6.18 6.87
CA MET A 254 -6.01 5.70 5.74
C MET A 254 -7.07 4.70 6.20
N PHE A 255 -6.70 3.70 7.01
CA PHE A 255 -7.66 2.73 7.55
C PHE A 255 -8.69 3.40 8.47
N ALA A 256 -8.27 4.33 9.33
CA ALA A 256 -9.18 5.05 10.22
C ALA A 256 -10.23 5.86 9.44
N VAL A 257 -9.80 6.61 8.42
CA VAL A 257 -10.69 7.42 7.58
C VAL A 257 -11.59 6.53 6.73
N SER A 258 -11.04 5.45 6.17
CA SER A 258 -11.82 4.46 5.41
C SER A 258 -12.93 3.85 6.27
N PHE A 259 -12.62 3.49 7.53
CA PHE A 259 -13.62 2.99 8.47
C PHE A 259 -14.73 4.01 8.74
N VAL A 260 -14.39 5.27 9.03
CA VAL A 260 -15.37 6.34 9.26
C VAL A 260 -16.29 6.53 8.04
N VAL A 261 -15.72 6.55 6.84
CA VAL A 261 -16.49 6.70 5.60
C VAL A 261 -17.40 5.49 5.35
N ILE A 262 -16.89 4.26 5.52
CA ILE A 262 -17.69 3.03 5.33
C ILE A 262 -18.88 3.01 6.29
N VAL A 263 -18.64 3.21 7.60
CA VAL A 263 -19.71 3.22 8.61
C VAL A 263 -20.75 4.29 8.30
N HIS A 264 -20.31 5.46 7.86
CA HIS A 264 -21.21 6.53 7.47
C HIS A 264 -22.05 6.17 6.24
N CYS A 265 -21.43 5.64 5.18
CA CYS A 265 -22.14 5.20 3.98
C CYS A 265 -23.18 4.12 4.31
N LEU A 266 -22.85 3.17 5.19
CA LEU A 266 -23.80 2.15 5.66
C LEU A 266 -24.96 2.78 6.43
N PHE A 267 -24.67 3.70 7.35
CA PHE A 267 -25.70 4.42 8.11
C PHE A 267 -26.67 5.18 7.19
N TYR A 268 -26.15 5.91 6.20
CA TYR A 268 -26.98 6.63 5.23
C TYR A 268 -27.81 5.69 4.37
N THR A 269 -27.22 4.57 3.95
CA THR A 269 -27.91 3.54 3.18
C THR A 269 -29.06 2.95 3.99
N SER A 270 -28.85 2.65 5.27
CA SER A 270 -29.92 2.18 6.18
C SER A 270 -31.04 3.19 6.32
N ILE A 271 -30.74 4.48 6.50
CA ILE A 271 -31.80 5.49 6.60
C ILE A 271 -32.55 5.64 5.28
N ALA A 272 -31.85 5.65 4.15
CA ALA A 272 -32.47 5.74 2.82
C ALA A 272 -33.44 4.57 2.55
N LEU A 273 -33.10 3.36 3.04
CA LEU A 273 -33.96 2.18 2.97
C LEU A 273 -35.18 2.24 3.91
N GLN A 274 -35.10 2.99 5.01
CA GLN A 274 -36.20 3.16 5.98
C GLN A 274 -37.20 4.25 5.59
N ARG A 275 -36.96 5.02 4.53
CA ARG A 275 -37.89 6.06 4.05
C ARG A 275 -39.16 5.44 3.47
N SER A 276 -40.29 6.13 3.63
CA SER A 276 -41.59 5.69 3.09
C SER A 276 -41.61 5.53 1.56
N ILE A 277 -40.76 6.29 0.86
CA ILE A 277 -40.48 6.15 -0.57
C ILE A 277 -38.98 5.98 -0.72
N VAL A 278 -38.54 4.80 -1.14
CA VAL A 278 -37.12 4.47 -1.30
C VAL A 278 -36.60 5.06 -2.62
N ASN A 279 -35.62 5.94 -2.53
CA ASN A 279 -34.86 6.40 -3.69
C ASN A 279 -33.70 5.43 -3.96
N TRP A 280 -33.93 4.47 -4.87
CA TRP A 280 -32.91 3.47 -5.22
C TRP A 280 -31.63 4.06 -5.78
N ALA A 281 -31.67 5.21 -6.46
CA ALA A 281 -30.47 5.86 -6.98
C ALA A 281 -29.57 6.38 -5.84
N GLU A 282 -30.18 6.98 -4.81
CA GLU A 282 -29.47 7.44 -3.60
C GLU A 282 -28.86 6.25 -2.85
N VAL A 283 -29.63 5.17 -2.66
CA VAL A 283 -29.18 3.92 -2.00
C VAL A 283 -27.99 3.28 -2.72
N ILE A 284 -28.08 3.13 -4.05
CA ILE A 284 -27.01 2.54 -4.85
C ILE A 284 -25.76 3.44 -4.81
N TYR A 285 -25.93 4.75 -4.89
CA TYR A 285 -24.81 5.68 -4.80
C TYR A 285 -24.11 5.62 -3.43
N THR A 286 -24.86 5.73 -2.33
CA THR A 286 -24.26 5.72 -0.99
C THR A 286 -23.56 4.39 -0.72
N ALA A 287 -24.16 3.27 -1.12
CA ALA A 287 -23.52 1.96 -1.01
C ALA A 287 -22.23 1.88 -1.84
N THR A 288 -22.29 2.28 -3.11
CA THR A 288 -21.15 2.19 -4.03
C THR A 288 -20.02 3.18 -3.74
N SER A 289 -20.32 4.33 -3.10
CA SER A 289 -19.31 5.34 -2.71
C SER A 289 -18.28 4.80 -1.71
N SER A 290 -18.68 3.85 -0.86
CA SER A 290 -17.80 3.21 0.13
C SER A 290 -16.90 2.12 -0.48
N LEU A 291 -17.24 1.61 -1.67
CA LEU A 291 -16.54 0.48 -2.27
C LEU A 291 -15.06 0.77 -2.52
N ASN A 292 -14.70 1.99 -2.91
CA ASN A 292 -13.29 2.34 -3.11
C ASN A 292 -12.47 2.19 -1.83
N PHE A 293 -13.03 2.63 -0.69
CA PHE A 293 -12.38 2.53 0.62
C PHE A 293 -12.27 1.07 1.09
N ILE A 294 -13.30 0.26 0.84
CA ILE A 294 -13.30 -1.18 1.13
C ILE A 294 -12.23 -1.89 0.29
N VAL A 295 -12.28 -1.70 -1.03
CA VAL A 295 -11.36 -2.32 -1.98
C VAL A 295 -9.92 -1.92 -1.66
N ASP A 296 -9.64 -0.63 -1.45
CA ASP A 296 -8.30 -0.16 -1.13
C ASP A 296 -7.77 -0.74 0.18
N SER A 297 -8.61 -0.81 1.21
CA SER A 297 -8.26 -1.45 2.50
C SER A 297 -7.92 -2.93 2.30
N ILE A 298 -8.76 -3.68 1.58
CA ILE A 298 -8.56 -5.10 1.28
C ILE A 298 -7.28 -5.32 0.47
N PHE A 299 -7.02 -4.52 -0.56
CA PHE A 299 -5.85 -4.69 -1.42
C PHE A 299 -4.54 -4.36 -0.70
N VAL A 300 -4.51 -3.28 0.10
CA VAL A 300 -3.34 -2.98 0.96
C VAL A 300 -3.09 -4.15 1.90
N CYS A 301 -4.15 -4.66 2.53
CA CYS A 301 -4.03 -5.78 3.45
C CYS A 301 -3.50 -7.05 2.77
N HIS A 302 -4.09 -7.42 1.64
CA HIS A 302 -3.71 -8.60 0.87
C HIS A 302 -2.23 -8.56 0.45
N VAL A 303 -1.74 -7.43 -0.06
CA VAL A 303 -0.35 -7.32 -0.53
C VAL A 303 0.63 -7.33 0.64
N CYS A 304 0.28 -6.75 1.79
CA CYS A 304 1.08 -6.85 3.01
C CYS A 304 1.12 -8.30 3.53
N TYR A 305 -0.03 -8.96 3.64
CA TYR A 305 -0.15 -10.35 4.10
C TYR A 305 0.66 -11.31 3.21
N THR A 306 0.47 -11.24 1.90
CA THR A 306 1.20 -12.10 0.96
C THR A 306 2.69 -11.78 0.87
N THR A 307 3.13 -10.63 1.39
CA THR A 307 4.56 -10.32 1.59
C THR A 307 5.10 -11.02 2.82
N ILE A 308 4.36 -11.00 3.94
CA ILE A 308 4.71 -11.73 5.16
C ILE A 308 4.79 -13.23 4.87
N GLU A 309 3.81 -13.79 4.15
CA GLU A 309 3.83 -15.20 3.75
C GLU A 309 5.06 -15.55 2.90
N ALA A 310 5.51 -14.65 2.03
CA ALA A 310 6.74 -14.84 1.27
C ALA A 310 8.00 -14.83 2.16
N VAL A 311 8.00 -14.06 3.25
CA VAL A 311 9.07 -14.05 4.25
C VAL A 311 9.06 -15.34 5.05
N ASP A 312 7.91 -15.78 5.57
CA ASP A 312 7.79 -17.02 6.35
C ASP A 312 8.22 -18.25 5.53
N LYS A 313 7.85 -18.28 4.25
CA LYS A 313 8.28 -19.31 3.32
C LYS A 313 9.80 -19.38 3.18
N THR A 314 10.52 -18.27 3.39
CA THR A 314 11.99 -18.29 3.44
C THR A 314 12.45 -19.20 4.59
N GLY A 315 11.90 -19.02 5.79
CA GLY A 315 12.21 -19.83 6.96
C GLY A 315 11.92 -21.32 6.75
N GLU A 316 10.75 -21.65 6.18
CA GLU A 316 10.38 -23.04 5.85
C GLU A 316 11.36 -23.68 4.85
N LEU A 317 11.76 -22.94 3.81
CA LEU A 317 12.60 -23.49 2.75
C LEU A 317 14.04 -23.73 3.18
N ILE A 318 14.58 -22.94 4.11
CA ILE A 318 15.96 -23.09 4.59
C ILE A 318 16.14 -24.42 5.34
N HIS A 319 15.15 -24.82 6.13
CA HIS A 319 15.16 -26.11 6.85
C HIS A 319 15.09 -27.34 5.92
N ARG A 320 14.76 -27.15 4.64
CA ARG A 320 14.77 -28.23 3.64
C ARG A 320 16.15 -28.44 3.00
N ILE A 321 17.15 -27.63 3.34
CA ILE A 321 18.51 -27.81 2.84
C ILE A 321 19.16 -28.95 3.63
N GLU A 322 19.21 -30.13 3.03
CA GLU A 322 19.88 -31.30 3.59
C GLU A 322 21.40 -31.19 3.41
N THR A 323 22.17 -31.26 4.50
CA THR A 323 23.64 -31.19 4.46
C THR A 323 24.25 -31.87 5.68
N GLU A 324 25.41 -32.49 5.49
CA GLU A 324 26.22 -33.07 6.58
C GLU A 324 27.27 -32.08 7.13
N ASP A 325 27.35 -30.87 6.54
CA ASP A 325 28.31 -29.85 6.94
C ASP A 325 27.81 -29.07 8.17
N ASN A 326 28.49 -29.25 9.30
CA ASN A 326 28.14 -28.62 10.58
C ASN A 326 28.08 -27.08 10.49
N ASP A 327 28.94 -26.45 9.69
CA ASP A 327 28.94 -25.00 9.51
C ASP A 327 27.66 -24.53 8.79
N THR A 328 27.22 -25.27 7.77
CA THR A 328 25.95 -25.00 7.08
C THR A 328 24.75 -25.24 7.98
N ILE A 329 24.76 -26.29 8.81
CA ILE A 329 23.69 -26.55 9.80
C ILE A 329 23.61 -25.39 10.81
N ALA A 330 24.74 -24.94 11.35
CA ALA A 330 24.78 -23.83 12.30
C ALA A 330 24.26 -22.51 11.69
N GLU A 331 24.59 -22.24 10.42
CA GLU A 331 24.08 -21.07 9.70
C GLU A 331 22.57 -21.16 9.43
N ILE A 332 22.05 -22.36 9.11
CA ILE A 332 20.60 -22.61 8.98
C ILE A 332 19.89 -22.29 10.30
N GLU A 333 20.41 -22.79 11.41
CA GLU A 333 19.83 -22.56 12.74
C GLU A 333 19.86 -21.07 13.10
N MET A 334 21.01 -20.40 12.91
CA MET A 334 21.15 -18.97 13.18
C MET A 334 20.19 -18.14 12.31
N PHE A 335 20.09 -18.45 11.02
CA PHE A 335 19.23 -17.72 10.10
C PHE A 335 17.75 -17.94 10.42
N SER A 336 17.35 -19.18 10.77
CA SER A 336 16.00 -19.47 11.24
C SER A 336 15.65 -18.68 12.51
N LEU A 337 16.56 -18.62 13.48
CA LEU A 337 16.37 -17.82 14.70
C LEU A 337 16.25 -16.32 14.38
N GLN A 338 17.02 -15.82 13.41
CA GLN A 338 16.90 -14.43 12.98
C GLN A 338 15.56 -14.13 12.31
N ILE A 339 15.06 -15.01 11.45
CA ILE A 339 13.73 -14.84 10.82
C ILE A 339 12.64 -14.88 11.90
N ALA A 340 12.71 -15.82 12.84
CA ALA A 340 11.75 -15.95 13.93
C ALA A 340 11.78 -14.74 14.88
N ASN A 341 12.97 -14.20 15.20
CA ASN A 341 13.11 -13.06 16.12
C ASN A 341 12.88 -11.70 15.44
N GLU A 342 13.09 -11.57 14.13
CA GLU A 342 12.89 -10.32 13.39
C GLU A 342 11.44 -10.13 12.91
N GLU A 343 10.44 -10.81 13.51
CA GLU A 343 9.02 -10.84 13.10
C GLU A 343 8.63 -9.64 12.22
N LEU A 344 8.55 -9.93 10.93
CA LEU A 344 8.43 -8.88 9.93
C LEU A 344 6.97 -8.44 9.86
N GLU A 345 6.66 -7.37 10.58
CA GLU A 345 5.31 -6.80 10.63
C GLU A 345 5.23 -5.49 9.84
N PHE A 346 4.04 -5.16 9.32
CA PHE A 346 3.78 -3.84 8.73
C PHE A 346 3.19 -2.90 9.80
N SER A 347 4.00 -1.96 10.31
CA SER A 347 3.65 -1.17 11.50
C SER A 347 2.58 -0.08 11.27
N GLY A 348 1.99 0.01 10.09
CA GLY A 348 0.88 0.90 9.83
C GLY A 348 -0.40 0.33 10.40
N ALA A 349 -0.67 0.64 11.67
CA ALA A 349 -1.87 0.24 12.42
C ALA A 349 -2.00 -1.24 12.73
N VAL A 350 -1.14 -1.75 13.63
CA VAL A 350 -1.52 -2.99 14.31
C VAL A 350 -1.59 -4.17 13.31
N LEU A 351 -1.05 -4.09 12.08
CA LEU A 351 -1.14 -5.17 11.08
C LEU A 351 -0.08 -6.25 11.33
N SER A 352 -0.18 -6.91 12.49
CA SER A 352 0.37 -8.25 12.69
C SER A 352 -0.54 -9.28 12.04
N ARG A 353 -0.05 -10.51 11.85
CA ARG A 353 -0.81 -11.62 11.24
C ARG A 353 -2.21 -11.77 11.85
N ASP A 354 -2.30 -11.68 13.17
CA ASP A 354 -3.54 -11.82 13.94
C ASP A 354 -4.53 -10.67 13.71
N ASN A 355 -4.02 -9.50 13.38
CA ASN A 355 -4.83 -8.31 13.22
C ASN A 355 -5.25 -8.09 11.75
N PHE A 356 -4.57 -8.71 10.78
CA PHE A 356 -5.09 -8.82 9.40
C PHE A 356 -6.45 -9.52 9.39
N THR A 357 -6.55 -10.66 10.07
CA THR A 357 -7.81 -11.40 10.22
C THR A 357 -8.87 -10.53 10.88
N LYS A 358 -8.53 -9.77 11.93
CA LYS A 358 -9.47 -8.85 12.60
C LYS A 358 -9.92 -7.69 11.72
N VAL A 359 -9.05 -7.09 10.91
CA VAL A 359 -9.46 -6.02 9.97
C VAL A 359 -10.36 -6.59 8.88
N TYR A 360 -10.05 -7.78 8.36
CA TYR A 360 -10.94 -8.49 7.44
C TYR A 360 -12.29 -8.81 8.11
N ASP A 361 -12.29 -9.38 9.31
CA ASP A 361 -13.49 -9.72 10.06
C ASP A 361 -14.32 -8.48 10.41
N LEU A 362 -13.67 -7.34 10.73
CA LEU A 362 -14.36 -6.07 10.95
C LEU A 362 -15.02 -5.56 9.66
N ILE A 363 -14.29 -5.55 8.54
CA ILE A 363 -14.86 -5.13 7.24
C ILE A 363 -15.98 -6.08 6.80
N PHE A 364 -15.79 -7.38 6.94
CA PHE A 364 -16.78 -8.38 6.57
C PHE A 364 -17.98 -8.41 7.52
N SER A 365 -17.80 -8.18 8.83
CA SER A 365 -18.92 -8.06 9.77
C SER A 365 -19.75 -6.80 9.52
N LEU A 366 -19.12 -5.69 9.11
CA LEU A 366 -19.85 -4.50 8.68
C LEU A 366 -20.63 -4.71 7.37
N ILE A 367 -20.12 -5.56 6.47
CA ILE A 367 -20.80 -5.92 5.21
C ILE A 367 -21.88 -6.98 5.43
N ARG A 368 -21.69 -7.87 6.41
CA ARG A 368 -22.64 -8.88 6.83
C ARG A 368 -23.73 -8.20 7.65
N PHE A 369 -24.64 -7.50 6.96
CA PHE A 369 -25.97 -7.25 7.49
C PHE A 369 -26.51 -8.59 7.95
N ASP A 370 -26.62 -8.77 9.27
CA ASP A 370 -27.37 -9.88 9.83
C ASP A 370 -28.77 -9.81 9.21
N ALA A 371 -29.03 -10.70 8.26
CA ALA A 371 -30.37 -11.10 7.92
C ALA A 371 -30.94 -11.69 9.20
N ALA A 372 -31.62 -10.86 9.99
CA ALA A 372 -32.43 -11.35 11.09
C ALA A 372 -33.38 -12.39 10.49
N PRO A 373 -33.42 -13.62 11.03
CA PRO A 373 -34.46 -14.56 10.64
C PRO A 373 -35.79 -13.97 11.13
N GLU A 374 -36.68 -13.66 10.19
CA GLU A 374 -38.11 -13.45 10.49
C GLU A 374 -38.75 -14.73 11.03
#